data_AF-A0A1L9BHD3-F1
#
_entry.id   AF-A0A1L9BHD3-F1
#
_cell.length_a   1.000
_cell.length_b   1.000
_cell.length_c   1.000
_cell.angle_alpha   90.00
_cell.angle_beta   90.00
_cell.angle_gamma   90.00
#
_symmetry.space_group_name_H-M   'P 1'
#
loop_
_entity.id
_entity.type
_entity.pdbx_description
1 polymer ?
#
loop_
_entity_poly.entity_id
_entity_poly.type
_entity_poly.pdbx_seq_one_letter_code
_entity_poly.pdbx_strand_id
1 'polypeptide(L)'
;MDHAVTAGTWPVVGSKPLEPSMREVPLFFKQDGPGKFSLYRAGQEKPASRSEIEGLERAAVWEPIHVADRLRDHFAGRENIWVKSLKPQE
;
A
#
# COMPACT_ATOMS: atom_id res chain seq x y z
N MET A 1 -3.02 0.72 -13.86
CA MET A 1 -3.89 0.33 -12.72
C MET A 1 -5.34 0.79 -12.90
N ASP A 2 -5.65 1.46 -14.01
CA ASP A 2 -7.01 1.84 -14.42
C ASP A 2 -7.76 0.68 -15.09
N HIS A 3 -7.09 -0.44 -15.41
CA HIS A 3 -7.67 -1.54 -16.16
C HIS A 3 -8.91 -2.17 -15.49
N ALA A 4 -9.00 -2.18 -14.16
CA ALA A 4 -10.22 -2.65 -13.48
C ALA A 4 -11.42 -1.73 -13.74
N VAL A 5 -11.16 -0.43 -13.93
CA VAL A 5 -12.18 0.55 -14.28
C VAL A 5 -12.49 0.46 -15.76
N THR A 6 -11.49 0.44 -16.64
CA THR A 6 -11.70 0.42 -18.09
C THR A 6 -12.27 -0.91 -18.60
N ALA A 7 -12.00 -2.03 -17.93
CA ALA A 7 -12.63 -3.33 -18.21
C ALA A 7 -14.05 -3.46 -17.62
N GLY A 8 -14.53 -2.48 -16.86
CA GLY A 8 -15.87 -2.47 -16.27
C GLY A 8 -16.03 -3.33 -15.01
N THR A 9 -14.96 -3.93 -14.49
CA THR A 9 -14.99 -4.69 -13.22
C THR A 9 -15.36 -3.80 -12.04
N TRP A 10 -14.85 -2.56 -12.01
CA TRP A 10 -15.16 -1.55 -11.00
C TRP A 10 -15.92 -0.39 -11.63
N PRO A 11 -17.26 -0.35 -11.53
CA PRO A 11 -18.03 0.75 -12.07
C PRO A 11 -17.75 2.04 -11.30
N VAL A 12 -17.58 3.15 -12.03
CA VAL A 12 -17.43 4.48 -11.42
C VAL A 12 -18.79 4.95 -10.94
N VAL A 13 -18.96 5.06 -9.62
CA VAL A 13 -20.23 5.49 -8.99
C VAL A 13 -20.28 7.00 -8.70
N GLY A 14 -19.16 7.72 -8.85
CA GLY A 14 -19.07 9.16 -8.62
C GLY A 14 -17.63 9.68 -8.61
N SER A 15 -17.47 11.00 -8.50
CA SER A 15 -16.18 11.69 -8.40
C SER A 15 -16.30 12.90 -7.49
N LYS A 16 -15.30 13.13 -6.63
CA LYS A 16 -15.21 14.28 -5.72
C LYS A 16 -13.75 14.75 -5.62
N PRO A 17 -13.48 16.06 -5.50
CA PRO A 17 -12.14 16.56 -5.21
C PRO A 17 -11.56 16.00 -3.89
N LEU A 18 -10.24 15.81 -3.84
CA LEU A 18 -9.54 15.38 -2.63
C LEU A 18 -9.53 16.49 -1.56
N GLU A 19 -9.89 16.10 -0.34
CA GLU A 19 -9.76 16.94 0.85
C GLU A 19 -8.28 17.31 1.09
N PRO A 20 -7.96 18.50 1.62
CA PRO A 20 -6.58 18.93 1.83
C PRO A 20 -5.72 17.94 2.62
N SER A 21 -6.30 17.29 3.64
CA SER A 21 -5.60 16.28 4.47
C SER A 21 -5.22 15.00 3.69
N MET A 22 -5.91 14.72 2.59
CA MET A 22 -5.63 13.56 1.73
C MET A 22 -4.63 13.87 0.61
N ARG A 23 -4.13 15.12 0.53
CA ARG A 23 -3.13 15.53 -0.47
C ARG A 23 -1.71 15.19 -0.04
N GLU A 24 -1.50 14.89 1.24
CA GLU A 24 -0.19 14.46 1.73
C GLU A 24 0.16 13.08 1.18
N VAL A 25 1.31 12.98 0.53
CA VAL A 25 1.81 11.70 0.03
C VAL A 25 2.27 10.85 1.22
N PRO A 26 1.70 9.65 1.41
CA PRO A 26 2.07 8.79 2.52
C PRO A 26 3.54 8.36 2.45
N LEU A 27 4.12 8.13 3.62
CA LEU A 27 5.46 7.55 3.76
C LEU A 27 5.35 6.03 3.76
N PHE A 28 6.17 5.38 2.97
CA PHE A 28 6.29 3.93 2.92
C PHE A 28 7.72 3.51 3.24
N PHE A 29 7.92 2.22 3.48
CA PHE A 29 9.25 1.62 3.43
C PHE A 29 9.42 0.73 2.19
N LYS A 30 10.66 0.54 1.73
CA LYS A 30 11.04 -0.52 0.80
C LYS A 30 12.01 -1.48 1.47
N GLN A 31 12.15 -2.65 0.88
CA GLN A 31 13.03 -3.69 1.38
C GLN A 31 13.73 -4.42 0.24
N ASP A 32 15.05 -4.24 0.15
CA ASP A 32 15.93 -4.82 -0.88
C ASP A 32 16.72 -6.02 -0.32
N GLY A 33 16.02 -6.87 0.43
CA GLY A 33 16.55 -8.03 1.14
C GLY A 33 16.34 -7.96 2.66
N PRO A 34 16.56 -9.07 3.38
CA PRO A 34 16.43 -9.11 4.84
C PRO A 34 17.26 -8.00 5.52
N GLY A 35 16.65 -7.25 6.43
CA GLY A 35 17.28 -6.16 7.19
C GLY A 35 17.69 -4.90 6.40
N LYS A 36 17.47 -4.85 5.08
CA LYS A 36 17.84 -3.70 4.23
C LYS A 36 16.63 -2.84 3.90
N PHE A 37 16.44 -1.78 4.68
CA PHE A 37 15.28 -0.90 4.56
C PHE A 37 15.62 0.48 4.02
N SER A 38 14.64 1.09 3.37
CA SER A 38 14.67 2.50 2.99
C SER A 38 13.30 3.14 3.16
N LEU A 39 13.28 4.42 3.51
CA LEU A 39 12.08 5.24 3.53
C LEU A 39 11.83 5.79 2.13
N TYR A 40 10.57 5.74 1.69
CA TYR A 40 10.14 6.19 0.37
C TYR A 40 8.96 7.16 0.48
N ARG A 41 9.10 8.34 -0.13
CA ARG A 41 8.00 9.31 -0.29
C ARG A 41 8.20 10.11 -1.58
N ALA A 42 7.17 10.18 -2.43
CA ALA A 42 7.14 11.04 -3.61
C ALA A 42 8.40 10.93 -4.51
N GLY A 43 8.91 9.71 -4.74
CA GLY A 43 10.10 9.48 -5.56
C GLY A 43 11.43 9.70 -4.86
N GLN A 44 11.44 10.21 -3.63
CA GLN A 44 12.63 10.33 -2.79
C GLN A 44 12.82 9.08 -1.94
N GLU A 45 14.06 8.65 -1.79
CA GLU A 45 14.43 7.46 -1.03
C GLU A 45 15.67 7.71 -0.18
N LYS A 46 15.65 7.20 1.05
CA LYS A 46 16.83 7.22 1.94
C LYS A 46 16.92 5.94 2.78
N PRO A 47 18.13 5.49 3.15
CA PRO A 47 18.30 4.35 4.06
C PRO A 47 17.53 4.53 5.37
N ALA A 48 17.07 3.41 5.94
CA ALA A 48 16.28 3.39 7.17
C ALA A 48 16.65 2.22 8.07
N SER A 49 16.50 2.43 9.38
CA SER A 49 16.56 1.39 10.40
C SER A 49 15.23 0.67 10.58
N ARG A 50 15.24 -0.49 11.24
CA ARG A 50 14.02 -1.23 11.54
C ARG A 50 13.02 -0.44 12.38
N SER A 51 13.50 0.37 13.33
CA SER A 51 12.67 1.24 14.16
C SER A 51 12.02 2.37 13.38
N GLU A 52 12.69 2.90 12.35
CA GLU A 52 12.15 3.98 11.53
C GLU A 52 11.00 3.54 10.60
N ILE A 53 10.93 2.24 10.29
CA ILE A 53 9.89 1.68 9.43
C ILE A 53 8.71 1.08 10.19
N GLU A 54 8.77 1.09 11.53
CA GLU A 54 7.71 0.52 12.36
C GLU A 54 6.38 1.26 12.13
N GLY A 55 5.32 0.49 11.86
CA GLY A 55 3.99 1.04 11.54
C GLY A 55 3.83 1.58 10.11
N LEU A 56 4.88 1.59 9.29
CA LEU A 56 4.77 1.96 7.88
C LEU A 56 4.32 0.77 7.02
N GLU A 57 3.61 1.07 5.94
CA GLU A 57 3.32 0.08 4.91
C GLU A 57 4.51 -0.09 3.97
N ARG A 58 4.70 -1.31 3.45
CA ARG A 58 5.70 -1.57 2.39
C ARG A 58 5.18 -1.00 1.07
N ALA A 59 6.03 -0.26 0.37
CA ALA A 59 5.75 0.16 -0.99
C ALA A 59 5.60 -1.09 -1.89
N ALA A 60 4.45 -1.22 -2.54
CA ALA A 60 4.13 -2.35 -3.40
C ALA A 60 3.18 -1.92 -4.53
N VAL A 61 3.24 -2.64 -5.65
CA VAL A 61 2.24 -2.53 -6.71
C VAL A 61 1.08 -3.46 -6.36
N TRP A 62 -0.12 -2.91 -6.29
CA TRP A 62 -1.33 -3.68 -6.00
C TRP A 62 -2.03 -4.06 -7.31
N GLU A 63 -2.58 -5.26 -7.38
CA GLU A 63 -3.53 -5.63 -8.43
C GLU A 63 -4.95 -5.45 -7.89
N PRO A 64 -5.97 -5.31 -8.76
CA PRO A 64 -7.35 -5.14 -8.32
C PRO A 64 -7.80 -6.24 -7.35
N ILE A 65 -7.36 -7.48 -7.57
CA ILE A 65 -7.65 -8.60 -6.68
C ILE A 65 -7.05 -8.40 -5.29
N HIS A 66 -5.83 -7.87 -5.19
CA HIS A 66 -5.19 -7.60 -3.90
C HIS A 66 -5.99 -6.57 -3.10
N VAL A 67 -6.51 -5.53 -3.76
CA VAL A 67 -7.34 -4.50 -3.13
C VAL A 67 -8.69 -5.07 -2.68
N ALA A 68 -9.36 -5.82 -3.55
CA ALA A 68 -10.65 -6.44 -3.25
C ALA A 68 -10.56 -7.43 -2.08
N ASP A 69 -9.52 -8.26 -2.06
CA ASP A 69 -9.27 -9.20 -0.96
C ASP A 69 -8.97 -8.46 0.35
N ARG A 70 -8.15 -7.41 0.30
CA ARG A 70 -7.81 -6.61 1.49
C ARG A 70 -9.06 -5.99 2.12
N LEU A 71 -9.97 -5.45 1.31
CA LEU A 71 -11.25 -4.92 1.80
C LEU A 71 -12.14 -6.03 2.37
N ARG A 72 -12.28 -7.15 1.64
CA ARG A 72 -13.12 -8.28 2.08
C ARG A 72 -12.66 -8.84 3.43
N ASP A 73 -11.36 -9.06 3.59
CA ASP A 73 -10.80 -9.62 4.81
C ASP A 73 -10.84 -8.62 5.97
N HIS A 74 -10.62 -7.33 5.70
CA HIS A 74 -10.77 -6.28 6.71
C HIS A 74 -12.18 -6.24 7.30
N PHE A 75 -13.22 -6.21 6.45
CA PHE A 75 -14.61 -6.20 6.92
C PHE A 75 -15.05 -7.53 7.54
N ALA A 76 -14.38 -8.65 7.20
CA ALA A 76 -14.61 -9.94 7.81
C ALA A 76 -13.78 -10.20 9.09
N GLY A 77 -12.92 -9.25 9.51
CA GLY A 77 -12.04 -9.42 10.67
C GLY A 77 -11.00 -10.52 10.52
N ARG A 78 -10.58 -10.83 9.28
CA ARG A 78 -9.60 -11.89 8.97
C ARG A 78 -8.24 -11.30 8.59
N GLU A 79 -7.17 -12.07 8.82
CA GLU A 79 -5.83 -11.71 8.32
C GLU A 79 -5.81 -11.79 6.79
N ASN A 80 -5.29 -10.76 6.13
CA ASN A 80 -5.11 -10.74 4.69
C ASN A 80 -3.71 -11.24 4.30
N ILE A 81 -3.65 -12.19 3.37
CA ILE A 81 -2.40 -12.82 2.95
C ILE A 81 -1.42 -11.85 2.27
N TRP A 82 -1.93 -10.87 1.52
CA TRP A 82 -1.12 -9.88 0.82
C TRP A 82 -0.49 -8.92 1.83
N VAL A 83 -1.28 -8.41 2.79
CA VAL A 83 -0.76 -7.56 3.87
C VAL A 83 0.28 -8.31 4.71
N LYS A 84 0.05 -9.60 4.99
CA LYS A 84 0.99 -10.44 5.74
C LYS A 84 2.33 -10.61 5.01
N SER A 85 2.31 -10.88 3.70
CA SER A 85 3.52 -11.10 2.91
C SER A 85 4.37 -9.83 2.72
N LEU A 86 3.77 -8.66 2.94
CA LEU A 86 4.42 -7.35 2.88
C LEU A 86 5.06 -6.91 4.21
N LYS A 87 4.90 -7.68 5.31
CA LYS A 87 5.55 -7.34 6.58
C LYS A 87 7.09 -7.30 6.45
N PRO A 88 7.78 -6.43 7.21
CA PRO A 88 9.24 -6.37 7.22
C PRO A 88 9.86 -7.74 7.56
N GLN A 89 10.95 -8.08 6.88
CA GLN A 89 11.75 -9.28 7.15
C GLN A 89 13.13 -8.89 7.68
N GLU A 90 13.61 -9.57 8.71
CA GLU A 90 14.96 -9.39 9.30
C GLU A 90 15.97 -10.30 8.63
#